data_AF-A0A543CXU6-F1
#
_entry.id   AF-A0A543CXU6-F1
#
_cell.length_a   1.000
_cell.length_b   1.000
_cell.length_c   1.000
_cell.angle_alpha   90.00
_cell.angle_beta   90.00
_cell.angle_gamma   90.00
#
_symmetry.space_group_name_H-M   'P 1'
#
loop_
_entity.id
_entity.type
_entity.pdbx_description
1 polymer ?
#
loop_
_entity_poly.entity_id
_entity_poly.type
_entity_poly.pdbx_seq_one_letter_code
_entity_poly.pdbx_strand_id
1 'polypeptide(L)'
;MLTIPDTIQLDFTERVAAYATARGLPPYEGPRLDHTAMRAREKLVRFHGPTGDVAHEFVWPGRTVIEVPGWIWPFERPEDCAELDSTIWFDVAGHLVPDKADLDAPDGVVLLCAGCGLDCT
;
A
#
# COMPACT_ATOMS: atom_id res chain seq x y z
N MET A 1 6.71 38.00 23.50
CA MET A 1 7.36 36.81 22.91
C MET A 1 6.23 35.87 22.52
N LEU A 2 5.87 35.81 21.22
CA LEU A 2 4.79 34.97 20.73
C LEU A 2 5.36 33.57 20.48
N THR A 3 4.96 32.61 21.31
CA THR A 3 5.22 31.19 21.08
C THR A 3 4.40 30.78 19.87
N ILE A 4 5.07 30.48 18.76
CA ILE A 4 4.45 29.83 17.61
C ILE A 4 4.11 28.42 18.09
N PRO A 5 2.84 27.97 18.07
CA PRO A 5 2.52 26.61 18.47
C PRO A 5 3.20 25.65 17.50
N ASP A 6 3.84 24.63 18.07
CA ASP A 6 4.49 23.56 17.33
C ASP A 6 3.55 23.03 16.24
N THR A 7 4.11 23.00 15.03
CA THR A 7 3.55 22.47 13.79
C THR A 7 2.51 21.38 14.03
N ILE A 8 1.26 21.59 13.62
CA ILE A 8 0.22 20.56 13.61
C ILE A 8 0.77 19.36 12.82
N GLN A 9 1.11 18.28 13.51
CA GLN A 9 1.43 17.02 12.86
C GLN A 9 0.12 16.42 12.35
N LEU A 10 -0.13 16.58 11.05
CA LEU A 10 -1.26 15.96 10.38
C LEU A 10 -1.16 14.43 10.48
N ASP A 11 -2.28 13.76 10.74
CA ASP A 11 -2.33 12.31 10.72
C ASP A 11 -2.16 11.74 9.30
N PHE A 12 -2.06 10.41 9.15
CA PHE A 12 -1.85 9.82 7.83
C PHE A 12 -2.98 10.12 6.85
N THR A 13 -4.23 10.07 7.30
CA THR A 13 -5.41 10.36 6.50
C THR A 13 -5.41 11.81 6.02
N GLU A 14 -5.09 12.75 6.90
CA GLU A 14 -4.98 14.18 6.58
C GLU A 14 -3.85 14.45 5.58
N ARG A 15 -2.69 13.80 5.73
CA ARG A 15 -1.58 13.92 4.77
C ARG A 15 -1.94 13.34 3.40
N VAL A 16 -2.63 12.21 3.35
CA VAL A 16 -3.14 11.60 2.12
C VAL A 16 -4.16 12.53 1.44
N ALA A 17 -5.12 13.06 2.20
CA ALA A 17 -6.14 13.97 1.69
C ALA A 17 -5.54 15.26 1.14
N ALA A 18 -4.56 15.84 1.84
CA ALA A 18 -3.81 17.00 1.36
C ALA A 18 -3.04 16.69 0.07
N TYR A 19 -2.39 15.53 -0.02
CA TYR A 19 -1.65 15.11 -1.22
C TYR A 19 -2.58 14.87 -2.42
N ALA A 20 -3.72 14.21 -2.21
CA ALA A 20 -4.74 14.00 -3.23
C ALA A 20 -5.31 15.34 -3.75
N THR A 21 -5.67 16.24 -2.82
CA THR A 21 -6.19 17.58 -3.13
C THR A 21 -5.19 18.40 -3.95
N ALA A 22 -3.92 18.42 -3.54
CA ALA A 22 -2.86 19.15 -4.27
C ALA A 22 -2.63 18.63 -5.70
N ARG A 23 -3.06 17.40 -6.00
CA ARG A 23 -2.98 16.77 -7.32
C ARG A 23 -4.29 16.82 -8.10
N GLY A 24 -5.37 17.36 -7.52
CA GLY A 24 -6.70 17.33 -8.13
C GLY A 24 -7.27 15.92 -8.29
N LEU A 25 -6.83 14.98 -7.45
CA LEU A 25 -7.25 13.59 -7.49
C LEU A 25 -8.26 13.29 -6.35
N PRO A 26 -9.24 12.41 -6.57
CA PRO A 26 -10.04 11.87 -5.47
C PRO A 26 -9.15 11.05 -4.51
N PRO A 27 -9.55 10.92 -3.23
CA PRO A 27 -8.88 10.04 -2.29
C PRO A 27 -8.95 8.58 -2.78
N TYR A 28 -7.87 7.82 -2.58
CA TYR A 28 -7.87 6.38 -2.81
C TYR A 28 -8.76 5.67 -1.78
N GLU A 29 -9.62 4.77 -2.26
CA GLU A 29 -10.33 3.82 -1.42
C GLU A 29 -9.55 2.50 -1.40
N GLY A 30 -8.74 2.30 -0.35
CA GLY A 30 -7.98 1.06 -0.18
C GLY A 30 -8.83 -0.13 0.29
N PRO A 31 -8.22 -1.32 0.39
CA PRO A 31 -8.88 -2.51 0.87
C PRO A 31 -9.36 -2.31 2.31
N ARG A 32 -10.50 -2.92 2.60
CA ARG A 32 -11.04 -2.99 3.96
C ARG A 32 -10.24 -3.98 4.79
N LEU A 33 -9.41 -3.45 5.67
CA LEU A 33 -8.57 -4.24 6.57
C LEU A 33 -9.19 -4.40 7.97
N ASP A 34 -10.36 -3.80 8.21
CA ASP A 34 -11.14 -4.05 9.41
C ASP A 34 -11.42 -5.55 9.53
N HIS A 35 -11.21 -6.09 10.74
CA HIS A 35 -11.33 -7.53 11.04
C HIS A 35 -10.27 -8.44 10.39
N THR A 36 -9.20 -7.87 9.81
CA THR A 36 -8.02 -8.63 9.40
C THR A 36 -6.88 -8.47 10.40
N ALA A 37 -5.88 -9.35 10.32
CA ALA A 37 -4.63 -9.19 11.07
C ALA A 37 -3.61 -8.26 10.39
N MET A 38 -3.92 -7.80 9.17
CA MET A 38 -3.04 -7.00 8.31
C MET A 38 -3.13 -5.51 8.66
N ARG A 39 -2.08 -4.76 8.32
CA ARG A 39 -2.00 -3.32 8.64
C ARG A 39 -1.50 -2.51 7.47
N ALA A 40 -2.14 -1.39 7.18
CA ALA A 40 -1.61 -0.40 6.26
C ALA A 40 -0.39 0.28 6.91
N ARG A 41 0.74 0.31 6.21
CA ARG A 41 1.90 1.10 6.59
C ARG A 41 1.58 2.56 6.33
N GLU A 42 1.49 3.38 7.37
CA GLU A 42 1.10 4.80 7.28
C GLU A 42 2.23 5.71 6.74
N LYS A 43 2.77 5.35 5.58
CA LYS A 43 3.82 6.07 4.86
C LYS A 43 3.36 6.36 3.45
N LEU A 44 3.47 7.62 3.03
CA LEU A 44 3.15 8.01 1.66
C LEU A 44 4.12 7.33 0.69
N VAL A 45 3.57 6.60 -0.27
CA VAL A 45 4.27 6.03 -1.41
C VAL A 45 3.95 6.89 -2.63
N ARG A 46 4.97 7.30 -3.38
CA ARG A 46 4.78 8.14 -4.58
C ARG A 46 4.92 7.36 -5.87
N PHE A 47 5.79 6.35 -5.84
CA PHE A 47 6.20 5.61 -7.01
C PHE A 47 6.37 4.12 -6.67
N HIS A 48 6.13 3.29 -7.66
CA HIS A 48 6.41 1.86 -7.63
C HIS A 48 7.42 1.55 -8.75
N GLY A 49 8.53 0.92 -8.39
CA GLY A 49 9.64 0.65 -9.30
C GLY A 49 10.90 1.46 -9.01
N PRO A 50 12.09 0.91 -9.36
CA PRO A 50 13.38 1.55 -9.13
C PRO A 50 13.44 2.94 -9.75
N THR A 51 13.99 3.91 -9.00
CA THR A 51 14.32 5.23 -9.55
C THR A 51 15.47 5.11 -10.56
N GLY A 52 15.22 5.35 -11.85
CA GLY A 52 16.21 5.24 -12.93
C GLY A 52 15.60 5.29 -14.33
N ASP A 53 16.22 4.60 -15.30
CA ASP A 53 15.78 4.57 -16.72
C ASP A 53 14.52 3.72 -16.97
N VAL A 54 14.04 2.99 -15.96
CA VAL A 54 12.78 2.24 -16.02
C VAL A 54 11.67 3.18 -15.57
N ALA A 55 10.56 3.23 -16.31
CA ALA A 55 9.42 4.06 -15.96
C ALA A 55 8.83 3.59 -14.62
N HIS A 56 9.10 4.33 -13.56
CA HIS A 56 8.37 4.22 -12.31
C HIS A 56 6.87 4.43 -12.51
N GLU A 57 6.06 3.53 -11.95
CA GLU A 57 4.61 3.64 -11.98
C GLU A 57 4.17 4.66 -10.91
N PHE A 58 3.30 5.59 -11.29
CA PHE A 58 2.70 6.51 -10.34
C PHE A 58 1.78 5.75 -9.36
N VAL A 59 1.97 5.98 -8.06
CA VAL A 59 1.13 5.40 -7.01
C VAL A 59 0.06 6.40 -6.60
N TRP A 60 -1.21 5.97 -6.64
CA TRP A 60 -2.35 6.82 -6.30
C TRP A 60 -2.26 7.30 -4.83
N PRO A 61 -2.56 8.58 -4.53
CA PRO A 61 -2.54 9.10 -3.16
C PRO A 61 -3.38 8.26 -2.18
N GLY A 62 -2.72 7.64 -1.20
CA GLY A 62 -3.37 6.79 -0.19
C GLY A 62 -3.16 5.30 -0.39
N ARG A 63 -2.78 4.88 -1.61
CA ARG A 63 -2.29 3.53 -1.88
C ARG A 63 -0.96 3.34 -1.14
N THR A 64 -0.86 2.27 -0.36
CA THR A 64 0.27 2.06 0.53
C THR A 64 0.68 0.59 0.62
N VAL A 65 1.77 0.32 1.31
CA VAL A 65 2.20 -1.04 1.63
C VAL A 65 1.34 -1.62 2.73
N ILE A 66 0.88 -2.85 2.55
CA ILE A 66 0.20 -3.62 3.57
C ILE A 66 1.20 -4.58 4.22
N GLU A 67 1.26 -4.55 5.54
CA GLU A 67 2.03 -5.48 6.35
C GLU A 67 1.16 -6.70 6.66
N VAL A 68 1.67 -7.88 6.28
CA VAL A 68 1.04 -9.18 6.53
C VAL A 68 1.80 -9.88 7.66
N PRO A 69 1.14 -10.33 8.74
CA PRO A 69 1.82 -11.01 9.85
C PRO A 69 2.65 -12.21 9.39
N GLY A 70 3.92 -12.25 9.80
CA GLY A 70 4.83 -13.34 9.43
C GLY A 70 5.36 -13.28 8.01
N TRP A 71 4.97 -12.28 7.21
CA TRP A 71 5.51 -12.07 5.86
C TRP A 71 6.60 -11.01 5.85
N ILE A 72 7.67 -11.27 5.10
CA ILE A 72 8.77 -10.32 4.91
C ILE A 72 8.84 -9.98 3.42
N TRP A 73 8.68 -8.70 3.10
CA TRP A 73 8.76 -8.21 1.73
C TRP A 73 10.20 -8.20 1.24
N PRO A 74 10.49 -8.74 0.04
CA PRO A 74 11.83 -8.68 -0.57
C PRO A 74 12.40 -7.27 -0.68
N PHE A 75 11.54 -6.27 -0.95
CA PHE A 75 11.91 -4.87 -1.06
C PHE A 75 11.27 -4.05 0.05
N GLU A 76 12.08 -3.33 0.82
CA GLU A 76 11.61 -2.48 1.92
C GLU A 76 10.71 -1.33 1.41
N ARG A 77 11.01 -0.83 0.21
CA ARG A 77 10.36 0.33 -0.38
C ARG A 77 9.78 -0.01 -1.75
N PRO A 78 8.54 0.43 -2.04
CA PRO A 78 7.98 0.32 -3.39
C PRO A 78 8.83 1.00 -4.46
N GLU A 79 9.53 2.08 -4.12
CA GLU A 79 10.44 2.77 -5.05
C GLU A 79 11.71 1.98 -5.41
N ASP A 80 11.95 0.84 -4.75
CA ASP A 80 13.09 -0.03 -5.04
C ASP A 80 12.62 -1.38 -5.64
N CYS A 81 11.30 -1.58 -5.79
CA CYS A 81 10.71 -2.84 -6.20
C CYS A 81 11.00 -3.18 -7.67
N ALA A 82 11.76 -4.23 -7.94
CA ALA A 82 12.02 -4.69 -9.31
C ALA A 82 10.93 -5.65 -9.85
N GLU A 83 9.98 -6.06 -9.01
CA GLU A 83 8.94 -7.07 -9.29
C GLU A 83 7.60 -6.41 -9.68
N LEU A 84 7.63 -5.56 -10.72
CA LEU A 84 6.52 -4.66 -11.06
C LEU A 84 5.21 -5.37 -11.43
N ASP A 85 5.28 -6.54 -12.07
CA ASP A 85 4.12 -7.26 -12.60
C ASP A 85 3.71 -8.47 -11.74
N SER A 86 4.31 -8.63 -10.56
CA SER A 86 4.09 -9.78 -9.69
C SER A 86 3.13 -9.44 -8.55
N THR A 87 1.98 -10.14 -8.50
CA THR A 87 0.95 -9.91 -7.47
C THR A 87 0.53 -11.22 -6.80
N ILE A 88 0.16 -11.12 -5.52
CA ILE A 88 -0.26 -12.23 -4.68
C ILE A 88 -1.48 -11.83 -3.84
N TRP A 89 -2.42 -12.76 -3.69
CA TRP A 89 -3.63 -12.56 -2.89
C TRP A 89 -3.43 -13.06 -1.47
N PHE A 90 -4.02 -12.36 -0.51
CA PHE A 90 -4.11 -12.79 0.88
C PHE A 90 -5.56 -12.86 1.35
N ASP A 91 -5.86 -13.84 2.19
CA ASP A 91 -7.14 -13.97 2.90
C ASP A 91 -7.21 -13.05 4.14
N VAL A 92 -8.35 -13.06 4.84
CA VAL A 92 -8.59 -12.27 6.07
C VAL A 92 -7.59 -12.56 7.20
N ALA A 93 -7.03 -13.77 7.23
CA ALA A 93 -6.07 -14.20 8.24
C ALA A 93 -4.62 -13.82 7.85
N GLY A 94 -4.40 -13.34 6.63
CA GLY A 94 -3.07 -13.04 6.09
C GLY A 94 -2.37 -14.26 5.51
N HIS A 95 -3.11 -15.31 5.13
CA HIS A 95 -2.55 -16.44 4.40
C HIS A 95 -2.59 -16.19 2.90
N LEU A 96 -1.57 -16.69 2.21
CA LEU A 96 -1.49 -16.63 0.76
C LEU A 96 -2.62 -17.46 0.13
N VAL A 97 -3.29 -16.90 -0.88
CA VAL A 97 -4.29 -17.58 -1.71
C VAL A 97 -3.61 -18.02 -3.01
N PRO A 98 -3.29 -19.32 -3.18
CA PRO A 98 -2.37 -19.80 -4.21
C PRO A 98 -2.97 -19.87 -5.62
N ASP A 99 -4.29 -20.01 -5.74
CA ASP A 99 -5.00 -20.02 -7.02
C ASP A 99 -6.42 -19.46 -6.84
N LYS A 100 -6.77 -18.44 -7.62
CA LYS A 100 -8.13 -17.87 -7.63
C LYS A 100 -9.10 -18.64 -8.53
N ALA A 101 -8.59 -19.48 -9.42
CA ALA A 101 -9.41 -20.35 -10.25
C ALA A 101 -9.87 -21.60 -9.49
N ASP A 102 -9.24 -21.91 -8.35
CA ASP A 102 -9.69 -22.93 -7.42
C ASP A 102 -10.95 -22.44 -6.68
N LEU A 103 -12.06 -23.13 -6.92
CA LEU A 103 -13.36 -22.80 -6.32
C LEU A 103 -13.41 -23.11 -4.82
N ASP A 104 -12.48 -23.94 -4.32
CA ASP A 104 -12.37 -24.28 -2.90
C ASP A 104 -11.38 -23.37 -2.17
N ALA A 105 -10.71 -22.44 -2.87
CA ALA A 105 -9.78 -21.50 -2.25
C ALA A 105 -10.52 -20.48 -1.37
N PRO A 106 -9.91 -20.03 -0.25
CA PRO A 106 -10.44 -18.94 0.54
C PRO A 106 -10.60 -17.65 -0.28
N ASP A 107 -11.57 -16.82 0.10
CA ASP A 107 -11.73 -15.49 -0.50
C ASP A 107 -10.49 -14.63 -0.26
N GLY A 108 -9.82 -14.22 -1.34
CA GLY A 108 -8.76 -13.22 -1.28
C GLY A 108 -9.34 -11.83 -1.03
N VAL A 109 -8.94 -11.18 0.06
CA VAL A 109 -9.44 -9.86 0.47
C VAL A 109 -8.53 -8.70 0.07
N VAL A 110 -7.24 -8.98 -0.16
CA VAL A 110 -6.28 -7.98 -0.60
C VAL A 110 -5.33 -8.55 -1.64
N LEU A 111 -5.08 -7.79 -2.71
CA LEU A 111 -4.06 -8.09 -3.70
C LEU A 111 -2.84 -7.22 -3.43
N LEU A 112 -1.67 -7.82 -3.28
CA LEU A 112 -0.44 -7.10 -2.98
C LEU A 112 0.62 -7.37 -4.05
N CYS A 113 1.48 -6.39 -4.33
CA CYS A 113 2.72 -6.61 -5.05
C CYS A 113 3.58 -7.62 -4.26
N ALA A 114 4.00 -8.70 -4.93
CA ALA A 114 4.77 -9.78 -4.30
C ALA A 114 6.14 -9.32 -3.80
N GLY A 115 6.71 -8.27 -4.43
CA GLY A 115 8.03 -7.74 -4.09
C GLY A 115 8.04 -6.79 -2.89
N CYS A 116 7.03 -5.92 -2.76
CA CYS A 116 7.09 -4.83 -1.79
C CYS A 116 5.83 -4.66 -0.92
N GLY A 117 4.80 -5.49 -1.12
CA GLY A 117 3.56 -5.42 -0.37
C GLY A 117 2.69 -4.21 -0.69
N LEU A 118 3.02 -3.46 -1.75
CA LEU A 118 2.17 -2.36 -2.22
C LEU A 118 0.80 -2.93 -2.57
N ASP A 119 -0.25 -2.34 -2.01
CA ASP A 119 -1.62 -2.65 -2.35
C ASP A 119 -1.84 -2.57 -3.86
N CYS A 120 -2.53 -3.53 -4.46
CA CYS A 120 -2.84 -3.62 -5.89
C CYS A 120 -4.33 -3.94 -6.10
N THR A 121 -5.15 -3.79 -5.05
CA THR A 121 -6.59 -4.09 -5.04
C THR A 121 -7.38 -3.09 -5.86
#